data_AF-A0A8T5BQM9-F1
#
_entry.id   AF-A0A8T5BQM9-F1
#
_cell.length_a   1.000
_cell.length_b   1.000
_cell.length_c   1.000
_cell.angle_alpha   90.00
_cell.angle_beta   90.00
_cell.angle_gamma   90.00
#
_symmetry.space_group_name_H-M   'P 1'
#
loop_
_entity.id
_entity.type
_entity.pdbx_description
1 polymer ?
#
loop_
_entity_poly.entity_id
_entity_poly.type
_entity_poly.pdbx_seq_one_letter_code
_entity_poly.pdbx_strand_id
1 'polypeptide(L)'
;MRCEICNRKSESRFCEFHESAYKNLVKNFEAWKKSMNITWTEYLTQIKNNEFSGIWVKEVAQHLLASGFENKILDQETEVHKV
;
A
#
# COMPACT_ATOMS: atom_id res chain seq x y z
N MET A 1 10.06 -13.47 12.37
CA MET A 1 9.48 -12.16 12.75
C MET A 1 7.96 -12.31 12.94
N ARG A 2 7.23 -11.22 13.24
CA ARG A 2 5.75 -11.23 13.32
C ARG A 2 5.18 -10.15 12.41
N CYS A 3 4.05 -10.46 11.77
CA CYS A 3 3.34 -9.51 10.91
C CYS A 3 2.92 -8.27 11.71
N GLU A 4 3.24 -7.08 11.19
CA GLU A 4 2.86 -5.80 11.83
C GLU A 4 1.35 -5.62 12.00
N ILE A 5 0.52 -6.28 11.17
CA ILE A 5 -0.94 -6.08 11.14
C ILE A 5 -1.67 -7.10 12.03
N CYS A 6 -1.34 -8.40 11.91
CA CYS A 6 -2.08 -9.47 12.58
C CYS A 6 -1.24 -10.35 13.52
N ASN A 7 0.04 -10.02 13.71
CA ASN A 7 0.95 -10.70 14.63
C ASN A 7 1.22 -12.20 14.32
N ARG A 8 0.75 -12.72 13.17
CA ARG A 8 1.09 -14.07 12.67
C ARG A 8 2.59 -14.19 12.40
N LYS A 9 3.11 -15.42 12.41
CA LYS A 9 4.51 -15.70 12.02
C LYS A 9 4.75 -15.15 10.62
N SER A 10 5.86 -14.44 10.46
CA SER A 10 6.32 -13.94 9.17
C SER A 10 7.84 -14.01 9.05
N GLU A 11 8.30 -14.20 7.82
CA GLU A 11 9.69 -14.08 7.39
C GLU A 11 10.05 -12.63 6.97
N SER A 12 9.06 -11.73 6.88
CA SER A 12 9.22 -10.31 6.51
C SER A 12 8.38 -9.38 7.40
N ARG A 13 8.15 -8.15 6.93
CA ARG A 13 7.28 -7.14 7.54
C ARG A 13 5.82 -7.61 7.73
N PHE A 14 5.30 -8.32 6.73
CA PHE A 14 3.91 -8.78 6.68
C PHE A 14 3.86 -10.30 6.57
N CYS A 15 2.82 -10.96 7.08
CA CYS A 15 2.62 -12.40 6.79
C CYS A 15 2.29 -12.59 5.31
N GLU A 16 2.34 -13.83 4.81
CA GLU A 16 2.13 -14.14 3.38
C GLU A 16 0.86 -13.51 2.78
N PHE A 17 -0.23 -13.46 3.54
CA PHE A 17 -1.50 -12.88 3.09
C PHE A 17 -1.44 -11.36 2.98
N HIS A 18 -0.91 -10.69 4.01
CA HIS A 18 -0.76 -9.23 4.02
C HIS A 18 0.33 -8.77 3.03
N GLU A 19 1.37 -9.56 2.83
CA GLU A 19 2.42 -9.29 1.83
C GLU A 19 1.85 -9.37 0.41
N SER A 20 1.07 -10.42 0.11
CA SER A 20 0.38 -10.55 -1.18
C SER A 20 -0.61 -9.40 -1.41
N ALA A 21 -1.38 -9.04 -0.38
CA ALA A 21 -2.31 -7.91 -0.43
C ALA A 21 -1.60 -6.57 -0.67
N TYR A 22 -0.48 -6.32 0.02
CA TYR A 22 0.35 -5.13 -0.17
C TYR A 22 0.89 -5.02 -1.60
N LYS A 23 1.44 -6.11 -2.15
CA LYS A 23 1.94 -6.15 -3.54
C LYS A 23 0.83 -5.85 -4.55
N ASN A 24 -0.34 -6.45 -4.37
CA ASN A 24 -1.50 -6.19 -5.24
C ASN A 24 -1.99 -4.74 -5.12
N LEU A 25 -1.99 -4.18 -3.91
CA LEU A 25 -2.37 -2.79 -3.66
C LEU A 25 -1.43 -1.80 -4.35
N VAL A 26 -0.10 -1.98 -4.18
CA VAL A 26 0.90 -1.14 -4.86
C VAL A 26 0.81 -1.27 -6.38
N LYS A 27 0.67 -2.50 -6.90
CA LYS A 27 0.57 -2.75 -8.35
C LYS A 27 -0.64 -2.05 -8.99
N ASN A 28 -1.79 -2.04 -8.31
CA ASN A 28 -3.02 -1.48 -8.85
C ASN A 28 -3.10 0.06 -8.76
N PHE A 29 -2.33 0.68 -7.88
CA PHE A 29 -2.33 2.14 -7.74
C PHE A 29 -1.94 2.86 -9.02
N GLU A 30 -0.95 2.37 -9.76
CA GLU A 30 -0.54 2.99 -11.03
C GLU A 30 -1.69 3.07 -12.05
N ALA A 31 -2.54 2.04 -12.10
CA ALA A 31 -3.71 2.06 -12.97
C ALA A 31 -4.74 3.12 -12.51
N TRP A 32 -5.02 3.19 -11.21
CA TRP A 32 -5.94 4.17 -10.66
C TRP A 32 -5.43 5.61 -10.80
N LYS A 33 -4.13 5.82 -10.55
CA LYS A 33 -3.48 7.12 -10.71
C LYS A 33 -3.59 7.62 -12.16
N LYS A 34 -3.34 6.75 -13.14
CA LYS A 34 -3.48 7.09 -14.57
C LYS A 34 -4.92 7.38 -14.98
N SER A 35 -5.89 6.67 -14.42
CA SER A 35 -7.30 6.82 -14.78
C SER A 35 -8.03 7.94 -14.06
N MET A 36 -7.65 8.27 -12.83
CA MET A 36 -8.43 9.13 -11.94
C MET A 36 -7.64 10.34 -11.39
N ASN A 37 -6.33 10.44 -11.66
CA ASN A 37 -5.46 11.49 -11.12
C ASN A 37 -5.55 11.64 -9.58
N ILE A 38 -5.54 10.51 -8.86
CA ILE A 38 -5.64 10.47 -7.40
C ILE A 38 -4.28 10.29 -6.73
N THR A 39 -4.17 10.77 -5.49
CA THR A 39 -3.03 10.56 -4.61
C THR A 39 -3.04 9.16 -3.99
N TRP A 40 -1.90 8.77 -3.41
CA TRP A 40 -1.77 7.51 -2.66
C TRP A 40 -2.75 7.44 -1.48
N THR A 41 -2.85 8.51 -0.70
CA THR A 41 -3.74 8.59 0.48
C THR A 41 -5.22 8.48 0.08
N GLU A 42 -5.63 9.11 -1.01
CA GLU A 42 -6.99 8.99 -1.55
C GLU A 42 -7.28 7.57 -2.04
N TYR A 43 -6.34 6.95 -2.74
CA TYR A 43 -6.45 5.56 -3.18
C TYR A 43 -6.64 4.60 -1.99
N LEU A 44 -5.78 4.69 -0.97
CA LEU A 44 -5.88 3.87 0.23
C LEU A 44 -7.23 4.08 0.96
N THR A 45 -7.69 5.33 1.03
CA THR A 45 -8.97 5.68 1.65
C THR A 45 -10.14 5.04 0.90
N GLN A 46 -10.12 5.06 -0.44
CA GLN A 46 -11.13 4.41 -1.28
C GLN A 46 -11.12 2.89 -1.09
N ILE A 47 -9.95 2.25 -1.07
CA ILE A 47 -9.84 0.80 -0.83
C ILE A 47 -10.37 0.41 0.55
N LYS A 48 -9.97 1.15 1.60
CA LYS A 48 -10.42 0.90 2.98
C LYS A 48 -11.96 0.94 3.09
N ASN A 49 -12.59 1.91 2.42
CA ASN A 49 -14.03 2.16 2.53
C ASN A 49 -14.88 1.35 1.53
N ASN A 50 -14.27 0.70 0.54
CA ASN A 50 -14.99 -0.05 -0.48
C ASN A 50 -15.44 -1.42 0.05
N GLU A 51 -16.74 -1.65 0.21
CA GLU A 51 -17.31 -2.90 0.73
C GLU A 51 -16.87 -4.15 -0.04
N PHE A 52 -16.64 -4.04 -1.36
CA PHE A 52 -16.21 -5.13 -2.23
C PHE A 52 -14.71 -5.45 -2.17
N SER A 53 -13.91 -4.62 -1.50
CA SER A 53 -12.49 -4.90 -1.31
C SER A 53 -12.26 -6.02 -0.30
N GLY A 54 -11.33 -6.93 -0.61
CA GLY A 54 -10.98 -8.04 0.27
C GLY A 54 -10.43 -7.57 1.63
N ILE A 55 -10.67 -8.36 2.68
CA ILE A 55 -10.30 -7.96 4.06
C ILE A 55 -8.79 -7.72 4.22
N TRP A 56 -7.95 -8.56 3.62
CA TRP A 56 -6.50 -8.41 3.68
C TRP A 56 -6.01 -7.08 3.10
N VAL A 57 -6.60 -6.62 2.00
CA VAL A 57 -6.19 -5.37 1.36
C VAL A 57 -6.71 -4.15 2.12
N LYS A 58 -7.90 -4.25 2.72
CA LYS A 58 -8.43 -3.20 3.63
C LYS A 58 -7.54 -3.02 4.85
N GLU A 59 -7.12 -4.11 5.47
CA GLU A 59 -6.23 -4.07 6.63
C GLU A 59 -4.87 -3.46 6.29
N VAL A 60 -4.29 -3.80 5.13
CA VAL A 60 -3.06 -3.15 4.65
C VAL A 60 -3.28 -1.66 4.42
N ALA A 61 -4.36 -1.27 3.73
CA ALA A 61 -4.66 0.13 3.48
C ALA A 61 -4.82 0.93 4.78
N GLN A 62 -5.51 0.36 5.76
CA GLN A 62 -5.67 0.97 7.07
C GLN A 62 -4.34 1.10 7.83
N HIS A 63 -3.49 0.07 7.80
CA HIS A 63 -2.16 0.12 8.41
C HIS A 63 -1.28 1.19 7.79
N LEU A 64 -1.26 1.31 6.46
CA LEU A 64 -0.47 2.32 5.75
C LEU A 64 -0.95 3.75 6.01
N LEU A 65 -2.27 3.96 6.10
CA LEU A 65 -2.84 5.25 6.50
C LEU A 65 -2.47 5.61 7.95
N ALA A 66 -2.46 4.64 8.86
CA ALA A 66 -2.14 4.87 10.27
C ALA A 66 -0.63 5.08 10.52
N SER A 67 0.22 4.46 9.71
CA SER A 67 1.69 4.54 9.85
C SER A 67 2.30 5.78 9.20
N GLY A 68 1.49 6.69 8.64
CA GLY A 68 1.97 7.93 8.03
C GLY A 68 2.93 7.68 6.86
N PHE A 69 2.68 6.63 6.07
CA PHE A 69 3.49 6.27 4.89
C PHE A 69 3.25 7.25 3.74
N GLU A 70 3.37 8.55 4.02
CA GLU A 70 3.53 9.61 3.04
C GLU A 70 5.04 9.72 2.73
N ASN A 71 5.39 9.68 1.44
CA ASN A 71 6.71 10.01 0.88
C ASN A 71 7.87 9.04 1.16
N LYS A 72 7.85 7.86 0.51
CA LYS A 72 9.11 7.22 0.05
C LYS A 72 9.08 6.64 -1.36
N ILE A 73 7.93 6.63 -2.04
CA ILE A 73 7.83 6.10 -3.43
C ILE A 73 8.18 7.18 -4.48
N LEU A 74 8.15 8.47 -4.13
CA LEU A 74 8.48 9.57 -5.06
C LEU A 74 9.95 9.99 -5.04
N ASP A 75 10.75 9.56 -4.07
CA ASP A 75 12.16 9.95 -3.96
C ASP A 75 13.12 9.06 -4.77
N GLN A 76 12.63 8.00 -5.45
CA GLN A 76 13.48 7.13 -6.27
C GLN A 76 13.52 7.50 -7.76
N GLU A 77 12.81 8.56 -8.20
CA GLU A 77 12.80 8.99 -9.62
C GLU A 77 13.46 10.36 -9.89
N THR A 78 14.02 11.06 -8.89
CA THR A 78 14.62 12.40 -9.11
C THR A 78 16.16 12.46 -9.16
N GLU A 79 16.86 11.31 -9.14
CA GLU A 79 18.34 11.26 -9.18
C GLU A 79 18.95 10.96 -10.56
N VAL A 80 18.20 11.11 -11.66
CA VAL A 80 18.70 10.79 -13.03
C VAL A 80 18.94 12.04 -13.91
N HIS A 81 18.62 13.26 -13.47
CA HIS A 81 18.80 14.47 -14.30
C HIS A 81 19.66 15.57 -13.67
N LYS A 82 20.70 15.19 -12.92
CA LYS A 82 21.84 16.08 -12.63
C LYS A 82 23.11 15.55 -13.28
N VAL A 83 23.17 15.63 -14.62
CA VAL A 83 24.42 15.70 -15.40
C VAL A 83 24.20 16.68 -16.55
#